data_AF-A0A8I1G8Z9-F1
#
_entry.id   AF-A0A8I1G8Z9-F1
#
_cell.length_a   1.000
_cell.length_b   1.000
_cell.length_c   1.000
_cell.angle_alpha   90.00
_cell.angle_beta   90.00
_cell.angle_gamma   90.00
#
_symmetry.space_group_name_H-M   'P 1'
#
loop_
_entity.id
_entity.type
_entity.pdbx_description
1 polymer ?
#
loop_
_entity_poly.entity_id
_entity_poly.type
_entity_poly.pdbx_seq_one_letter_code
_entity_poly.pdbx_strand_id
1 'polypeptide(L)'
;LKEESHLTNTPALVWISQPDVQKTKGNRAGEHTPIWSNESECKAIIDILKDLDKNSNPTKKIKLAILSPYSNQVKLISKHIEIEKKKNQFKTLLNNYIPPDDNDGYCLTVDSFQGGEADIVLISLVRNNGKSTIKSALGFLSDQRRINVLLSRAKYKLIIVGSY
;
A
#
# COMPACT_ATOMS: atom_id res chain seq x y z
N LEU A 1 22.48 -6.44 -3.67
CA LEU A 1 21.84 -5.18 -4.11
C LEU A 1 22.71 -4.07 -3.51
N LYS A 2 23.27 -3.17 -4.32
CA LYS A 2 24.34 -2.25 -3.93
C LYS A 2 23.92 -1.28 -2.82
N GLU A 3 24.90 -0.90 -2.00
CA GLU A 3 24.82 -0.15 -0.74
C GLU A 3 24.30 1.30 -0.81
N GLU A 4 23.92 1.80 -1.99
CA GLU A 4 23.54 3.21 -2.18
C GLU A 4 22.03 3.44 -2.39
N SER A 5 21.20 2.55 -1.87
CA SER A 5 19.76 2.78 -1.77
C SER A 5 19.40 3.16 -0.34
N HIS A 6 18.78 4.32 -0.15
CA HIS A 6 18.24 4.73 1.16
C HIS A 6 17.23 3.70 1.73
N LEU A 7 16.79 2.73 0.91
CA LEU A 7 15.86 1.66 1.26
C LEU A 7 16.52 0.29 1.44
N THR A 8 17.80 0.09 1.08
CA THR A 8 18.53 -1.17 1.37
C THR A 8 19.05 -1.22 2.80
N ASN A 9 19.21 -0.07 3.46
CA ASN A 9 19.62 0.03 4.87
C ASN A 9 18.42 0.27 5.82
N THR A 10 17.19 0.12 5.32
CA THR A 10 15.98 0.27 6.14
C THR A 10 15.53 -1.07 6.69
N PRO A 11 14.90 -1.09 7.88
CA PRO A 11 14.42 -2.31 8.49
C PRO A 11 13.48 -3.11 7.58
N ALA A 12 13.41 -4.42 7.79
CA ALA A 12 12.49 -5.30 7.07
C ALA A 12 11.01 -4.87 7.24
N LEU A 13 10.68 -4.14 8.31
CA LEU A 13 9.38 -3.53 8.57
C LEU A 13 9.52 -2.00 8.68
N VAL A 14 8.81 -1.26 7.83
CA VAL A 14 8.78 0.21 7.87
C VAL A 14 7.35 0.69 8.08
N TRP A 15 7.12 1.53 9.10
CA TRP A 15 5.85 2.23 9.30
C TRP A 15 5.99 3.69 8.90
N ILE A 16 5.14 4.15 7.97
CA ILE A 16 5.09 5.53 7.51
C ILE A 16 3.84 6.15 8.09
N SER A 17 4.04 7.01 9.09
CA SER A 17 2.96 7.78 9.70
C SER A 17 2.60 8.95 8.79
N GLN A 18 1.32 9.10 8.49
CA GLN A 18 0.83 10.19 7.68
C GLN A 18 -0.10 11.10 8.50
N PRO A 19 0.11 12.43 8.46
CA PRO A 19 -0.70 13.37 9.23
C PRO A 19 -2.16 13.32 8.81
N ASP A 20 -3.03 13.65 9.77
CA ASP A 20 -4.48 13.69 9.61
C ASP A 20 -4.88 14.63 8.46
N VAL A 21 -5.46 14.07 7.39
CA VAL A 21 -6.15 14.84 6.36
C VAL A 21 -7.59 14.32 6.28
N GLN A 22 -8.50 14.91 7.06
CA GLN A 22 -9.95 14.71 6.89
C GLN A 22 -10.40 15.35 5.57
N LYS A 23 -10.70 14.53 4.55
CA LYS A 23 -11.53 14.94 3.39
C LYS A 23 -12.99 14.49 3.55
N THR A 24 -13.52 14.50 4.78
CA THR A 24 -14.93 14.14 5.04
C THR A 24 -15.62 15.15 5.97
N LYS A 25 -15.27 16.43 5.89
CA LYS A 25 -16.14 17.50 6.42
C LYS A 25 -17.21 17.81 5.38
N GLY A 26 -18.32 17.06 5.36
CA GLY A 26 -19.48 17.44 4.52
C GLY A 26 -20.60 16.42 4.30
N ASN A 27 -20.38 15.11 4.48
CA ASN A 27 -21.45 14.16 4.17
C ASN A 27 -22.48 14.10 5.31
N ARG A 28 -23.70 14.59 5.01
CA ARG A 28 -24.88 14.43 5.86
C ARG A 28 -25.16 12.94 6.07
N ALA A 29 -25.45 12.56 7.31
CA ALA A 29 -25.82 11.20 7.66
C ALA A 29 -27.07 10.78 6.86
N GLY A 30 -26.91 9.86 5.92
CA GLY A 30 -28.06 9.31 5.17
C GLY A 30 -27.74 8.71 3.80
N GLU A 31 -26.67 9.14 3.12
CA GLU A 31 -26.39 8.68 1.76
C GLU A 31 -24.97 8.11 1.62
N HIS A 32 -24.95 6.80 1.31
CA HIS A 32 -23.81 5.95 1.00
C HIS A 32 -22.84 5.58 2.14
N THR A 33 -22.42 4.30 2.12
CA THR A 33 -21.25 3.82 2.86
C THR A 33 -20.07 4.75 2.61
N PRO A 34 -19.27 5.11 3.64
CA PRO A 34 -18.15 6.01 3.46
C PRO A 34 -17.27 5.55 2.29
N ILE A 35 -16.88 6.46 1.42
CA ILE A 35 -15.89 6.17 0.38
C ILE A 35 -14.55 6.04 1.12
N TRP A 36 -14.26 4.84 1.64
CA TRP A 36 -13.03 4.56 2.38
C TRP A 36 -11.85 4.53 1.41
N SER A 37 -11.36 5.71 1.07
CA SER A 37 -10.11 5.92 0.35
C SER A 37 -9.38 7.12 0.96
N ASN A 38 -8.06 7.11 0.87
CA ASN A 38 -7.20 8.17 1.38
C ASN A 38 -6.22 8.59 0.29
N GLU A 39 -6.48 9.75 -0.31
CA GLU A 39 -5.64 10.33 -1.36
C GLU A 39 -4.23 10.65 -0.87
N SER A 40 -4.08 11.08 0.38
CA SER A 40 -2.76 11.36 0.93
C SER A 40 -1.95 10.06 1.07
N GLU A 41 -2.58 8.96 1.53
CA GLU A 41 -1.91 7.65 1.62
C GLU A 41 -1.56 7.13 0.23
N CYS A 42 -2.46 7.33 -0.74
CA CYS A 42 -2.19 7.01 -2.13
C CYS A 42 -0.96 7.77 -2.65
N LYS A 43 -0.84 9.08 -2.40
CA LYS A 43 0.34 9.86 -2.80
C LYS A 43 1.62 9.34 -2.15
N ALA A 44 1.61 9.08 -0.84
CA ALA A 44 2.78 8.52 -0.16
C ALA A 44 3.18 7.16 -0.73
N ILE A 45 2.21 6.29 -1.05
CA ILE A 45 2.46 5.01 -1.72
C ILE A 45 3.16 5.25 -3.07
N ILE A 46 2.65 6.16 -3.91
CA ILE A 46 3.29 6.48 -5.18
C ILE A 46 4.72 7.00 -4.99
N ASP A 47 4.96 7.85 -3.99
CA ASP A 47 6.30 8.38 -3.71
C ASP A 47 7.26 7.27 -3.24
N ILE A 48 6.80 6.37 -2.37
CA ILE A 48 7.56 5.17 -1.96
C ILE A 48 7.87 4.29 -3.17
N LEU A 49 6.92 4.07 -4.08
CA LEU A 49 7.14 3.28 -5.29
C LEU A 49 8.19 3.93 -6.20
N LYS A 50 8.18 5.27 -6.32
CA LYS A 50 9.20 6.00 -7.08
C LYS A 50 10.58 5.84 -6.46
N ASP A 51 10.69 5.91 -5.14
CA ASP A 51 11.97 5.74 -4.47
C ASP A 51 12.46 4.29 -4.49
N LEU A 52 11.55 3.32 -4.43
CA LEU A 52 11.87 1.90 -4.65
C LEU A 52 12.42 1.67 -6.07
N ASP A 53 11.79 2.28 -7.09
CA ASP A 53 12.19 2.13 -8.49
C ASP A 53 13.58 2.73 -8.76
N LYS A 54 13.85 3.96 -8.29
CA LYS A 54 15.18 4.62 -8.40
C LYS A 54 16.32 3.76 -7.83
N ASN A 55 16.00 2.99 -6.81
CA ASN A 55 16.95 2.20 -6.04
C ASN A 55 16.98 0.71 -6.44
N SER A 56 16.20 0.34 -7.45
CA SER A 56 16.07 -1.05 -7.89
C SER A 56 17.23 -1.43 -8.81
N ASN A 57 17.72 -2.66 -8.67
CA ASN A 57 18.74 -3.18 -9.58
C ASN A 57 18.07 -3.73 -10.84
N PRO A 58 18.40 -3.22 -12.05
CA PRO A 58 17.71 -3.58 -13.29
C PRO A 58 17.80 -5.06 -13.69
N THR A 59 18.69 -5.83 -13.07
CA THR A 59 18.90 -7.25 -13.43
C THR A 59 17.99 -8.23 -12.69
N LYS A 60 17.29 -7.80 -11.63
CA LYS A 60 16.45 -8.70 -10.82
C LYS A 60 14.99 -8.23 -10.83
N LYS A 61 14.09 -9.10 -11.28
CA LYS A 61 12.64 -8.91 -11.14
C LYS A 61 12.23 -9.20 -9.70
N ILE A 62 11.46 -8.31 -9.09
CA ILE A 62 11.02 -8.37 -7.70
C ILE A 62 9.49 -8.47 -7.66
N LYS A 63 8.94 -9.47 -6.95
CA LYS A 63 7.49 -9.57 -6.74
C LYS A 63 7.02 -8.46 -5.78
N LEU A 64 6.09 -7.62 -6.21
CA LEU A 64 5.55 -6.52 -5.41
C LEU A 64 4.04 -6.65 -5.26
N ALA A 65 3.55 -6.65 -4.02
CA ALA A 65 2.13 -6.55 -3.71
C ALA A 65 1.82 -5.23 -2.99
N ILE A 66 0.72 -4.58 -3.37
CA ILE A 66 0.17 -3.40 -2.69
C ILE A 66 -1.21 -3.79 -2.16
N LEU A 67 -1.35 -3.84 -0.86
CA LEU A 67 -2.53 -4.34 -0.19
C LEU A 67 -3.31 -3.21 0.48
N SER A 68 -4.62 -3.30 0.43
CA SER A 68 -5.49 -2.47 1.25
C SER A 68 -6.73 -3.24 1.69
N PRO A 69 -7.25 -3.01 2.91
CA PRO A 69 -8.49 -3.63 3.33
C PRO A 69 -9.73 -3.11 2.58
N TYR A 70 -9.62 -1.98 1.91
CA TYR A 70 -10.74 -1.33 1.24
C TYR A 70 -10.57 -1.38 -0.28
N SER A 71 -11.53 -2.00 -0.98
CA SER A 71 -11.51 -2.13 -2.44
C SER A 71 -11.48 -0.78 -3.18
N ASN A 72 -12.09 0.26 -2.62
CA ASN A 72 -12.03 1.62 -3.18
C ASN A 72 -10.61 2.21 -3.11
N GLN A 73 -9.85 1.92 -2.05
CA GLN A 73 -8.46 2.32 -1.96
C GLN A 73 -7.58 1.55 -2.95
N VAL A 74 -7.81 0.24 -3.12
CA VAL A 74 -7.14 -0.56 -4.16
C VAL A 74 -7.35 0.07 -5.54
N LYS A 75 -8.60 0.38 -5.90
CA LYS A 75 -8.94 1.05 -7.16
C LYS A 75 -8.26 2.42 -7.29
N LEU A 76 -8.22 3.20 -6.22
CA LEU A 76 -7.60 4.53 -6.21
C LEU A 76 -6.09 4.44 -6.49
N ILE A 77 -5.39 3.51 -5.83
CA ILE A 77 -3.95 3.31 -6.00
C ILE A 77 -3.65 2.78 -7.41
N SER A 78 -4.36 1.75 -7.88
CA SER A 78 -4.20 1.22 -9.25
C SER A 78 -4.33 2.33 -10.29
N LYS A 79 -5.38 3.16 -10.17
CA LYS A 79 -5.61 4.29 -11.07
C LYS A 79 -4.45 5.30 -11.04
N HIS A 80 -3.91 5.61 -9.86
CA HIS A 80 -2.78 6.53 -9.75
C HIS A 80 -1.51 5.94 -10.38
N ILE A 81 -1.23 4.66 -10.17
CA ILE A 81 -0.10 3.97 -10.82
C ILE A 81 -0.23 4.06 -12.35
N GLU A 82 -1.41 3.80 -12.90
CA GLU A 82 -1.65 3.91 -14.35
C GLU A 82 -1.45 5.34 -14.88
N ILE A 83 -1.94 6.34 -14.15
CA ILE A 83 -1.75 7.75 -14.50
C ILE A 83 -0.26 8.10 -14.50
N GLU A 84 0.48 7.70 -13.48
CA GLU A 84 1.92 7.97 -13.38
C GLU A 84 2.72 7.23 -14.46
N LYS A 85 2.33 6.01 -14.84
CA LYS A 85 2.93 5.29 -15.98
C LYS A 85 2.69 6.00 -17.32
N LYS A 86 1.52 6.62 -17.51
CA LYS A 86 1.15 7.34 -18.74
C LYS A 86 1.82 8.71 -18.84
N LYS A 87 2.13 9.36 -17.71
CA LYS A 87 2.93 10.58 -17.68
C LYS A 87 4.35 10.20 -18.10
N ASN A 88 4.73 10.56 -19.34
CA ASN A 88 6.04 10.31 -19.98
C ASN A 88 7.30 10.74 -19.16
N GLN A 89 7.15 11.29 -17.96
CA GLN A 89 8.25 11.58 -17.02
C GLN A 89 8.70 10.36 -16.21
N PHE A 90 7.85 9.32 -16.07
CA PHE A 90 8.15 8.10 -15.30
C PHE A 90 8.00 6.83 -16.14
N LYS A 91 8.61 6.81 -17.33
CA LYS A 91 8.57 5.69 -18.30
C LYS A 91 9.08 4.35 -17.72
N THR A 92 9.61 4.36 -16.49
CA THR A 92 10.18 3.20 -15.82
C THR A 92 9.48 2.73 -14.56
N LEU A 93 8.40 3.39 -14.10
CA LEU A 93 7.79 3.04 -12.81
C LEU A 93 7.35 1.57 -12.80
N LEU A 94 7.93 0.80 -11.89
CA LEU A 94 7.72 -0.65 -11.72
C LEU A 94 8.38 -1.54 -12.79
N ASN A 95 9.36 -1.06 -13.56
CA ASN A 95 10.01 -1.87 -14.61
C ASN A 95 10.73 -3.10 -14.06
N ASN A 96 11.26 -3.00 -12.84
CA ASN A 96 11.96 -4.10 -12.18
C ASN A 96 11.05 -4.92 -11.26
N TYR A 97 9.75 -4.62 -11.27
CA TYR A 97 8.76 -5.28 -10.43
C TYR A 97 7.83 -6.11 -11.30
N ILE A 98 7.30 -7.17 -10.70
CA ILE A 98 6.25 -7.99 -11.28
C ILE A 98 5.10 -8.11 -10.27
N PRO A 99 3.85 -8.21 -10.73
CA PRO A 99 2.73 -8.56 -9.86
C PRO A 99 2.99 -9.88 -9.13
N PRO A 100 2.39 -10.07 -7.95
CA PRO A 100 2.51 -11.33 -7.25
C PRO A 100 1.58 -12.34 -7.92
N ASP A 101 2.12 -13.50 -8.32
CA ASP A 101 1.37 -14.65 -8.88
C ASP A 101 0.57 -14.30 -10.15
N ASP A 102 -0.47 -15.08 -10.52
CA ASP A 102 -1.30 -14.90 -11.73
C ASP A 102 -2.27 -13.70 -11.63
N ASN A 103 -1.95 -12.69 -10.82
CA ASN A 103 -2.81 -11.53 -10.62
C ASN A 103 -2.63 -10.50 -11.75
N ASP A 104 -3.76 -9.89 -12.16
CA ASP A 104 -3.80 -8.85 -13.20
C ASP A 104 -3.12 -7.52 -12.81
N GLY A 105 -2.58 -7.40 -11.59
CA GLY A 105 -1.95 -6.16 -11.16
C GLY A 105 -1.28 -6.21 -9.78
N TYR A 106 -0.66 -5.08 -9.44
CA TYR A 106 0.09 -4.91 -8.19
C TYR A 106 -0.82 -4.67 -6.98
N CYS A 107 -2.01 -4.12 -7.18
CA CYS A 107 -2.88 -3.69 -6.07
C CYS A 107 -4.01 -4.69 -5.84
N LEU A 108 -4.14 -5.19 -4.62
CA LEU A 108 -5.07 -6.24 -4.24
C LEU A 108 -5.71 -5.92 -2.89
N THR A 109 -6.89 -6.49 -2.62
CA THR A 109 -7.41 -6.51 -1.25
C THR A 109 -6.70 -7.60 -0.46
N VAL A 110 -6.71 -7.49 0.87
CA VAL A 110 -6.12 -8.53 1.75
C VAL A 110 -6.80 -9.89 1.53
N ASP A 111 -8.12 -9.88 1.37
CA ASP A 111 -8.90 -11.10 1.14
C ASP A 111 -8.55 -11.74 -0.22
N SER A 112 -8.36 -10.93 -1.27
CA SER A 112 -7.95 -11.42 -2.60
C SER A 112 -6.50 -11.92 -2.65
N PHE A 113 -5.67 -11.55 -1.66
CA PHE A 113 -4.27 -11.96 -1.59
C PHE A 113 -4.03 -13.16 -0.65
N GLN A 114 -5.07 -13.92 -0.35
CA GLN A 114 -4.95 -15.09 0.50
C GLN A 114 -4.11 -16.19 -0.16
N GLY A 115 -3.01 -16.59 0.50
CA GLY A 115 -2.11 -17.64 0.01
C GLY A 115 -1.03 -17.14 -0.96
N GLY A 116 -1.09 -15.88 -1.40
CA GLY A 116 -0.05 -15.26 -2.20
C GLY A 116 1.15 -14.78 -1.36
N GLU A 117 2.30 -14.64 -2.01
CA GLU A 117 3.52 -14.12 -1.39
C GLU A 117 4.26 -13.16 -2.33
N ALA A 118 4.84 -12.11 -1.77
CA ALA A 118 5.63 -11.13 -2.52
C ALA A 118 6.96 -10.83 -1.82
N ASP A 119 7.96 -10.44 -2.62
CA ASP A 119 9.26 -10.03 -2.10
C ASP A 119 9.11 -8.75 -1.25
N ILE A 120 8.29 -7.82 -1.74
CA ILE A 120 7.92 -6.58 -1.08
C ILE A 120 6.40 -6.50 -1.00
N VAL A 121 5.88 -6.19 0.20
CA VAL A 121 4.46 -5.89 0.44
C VAL A 121 4.35 -4.45 0.95
N LEU A 122 3.59 -3.62 0.25
CA LEU A 122 3.12 -2.31 0.75
C LEU A 122 1.68 -2.46 1.25
N ILE A 123 1.36 -1.88 2.39
CA ILE A 123 0.00 -1.90 2.97
C ILE A 123 -0.49 -0.46 3.15
N SER A 124 -1.66 -0.14 2.60
CA SER A 124 -2.43 1.07 2.93
C SER A 124 -3.52 0.69 3.92
N LEU A 125 -3.42 1.14 5.16
CA LEU A 125 -4.42 0.81 6.18
C LEU A 125 -5.73 1.57 5.98
N VAL A 126 -5.69 2.74 5.33
CA VAL A 126 -6.79 3.69 5.22
C VAL A 126 -7.30 4.07 6.61
N ARG A 127 -7.05 5.30 7.00
CA ARG A 127 -7.49 5.91 8.26
C ARG A 127 -8.78 5.31 8.86
N ASN A 128 -8.71 4.90 10.13
CA ASN A 128 -9.87 4.49 10.93
C ASN A 128 -9.94 5.21 12.29
N ASN A 129 -9.54 6.49 12.32
CA ASN A 129 -9.58 7.28 13.56
C ASN A 129 -10.76 8.26 13.50
N GLY A 130 -11.92 7.77 13.92
CA GLY A 130 -13.06 8.56 14.36
C GLY A 130 -13.51 8.27 15.80
N LYS A 131 -12.93 7.26 16.48
CA LYS A 131 -13.27 6.90 17.86
C LYS A 131 -12.03 6.43 18.63
N SER A 132 -11.95 6.87 19.89
CA SER A 132 -10.80 6.96 20.79
C SER A 132 -10.18 5.63 21.29
N THR A 133 -10.25 4.53 20.56
CA THR A 133 -9.71 3.24 21.02
C THR A 133 -8.84 2.58 19.95
N ILE A 134 -7.73 1.98 20.37
CA ILE A 134 -6.83 1.17 19.54
C ILE A 134 -7.63 0.12 18.72
N LYS A 135 -8.67 -0.46 19.32
CA LYS A 135 -9.55 -1.45 18.67
C LYS A 135 -10.39 -0.89 17.52
N SER A 136 -10.82 0.38 17.61
CA SER A 136 -11.55 1.05 16.51
C SER A 136 -10.60 1.55 15.44
N ALA A 137 -9.41 2.06 15.79
CA ALA A 137 -8.34 2.38 14.83
C ALA A 137 -7.89 1.16 14.02
N LEU A 138 -7.93 -0.01 14.66
CA LEU A 138 -7.59 -1.29 14.08
C LEU A 138 -8.81 -2.03 13.54
N GLY A 139 -9.98 -1.43 13.30
CA GLY A 139 -11.23 -2.17 12.98
C GLY A 139 -11.08 -3.36 12.00
N PHE A 140 -10.34 -3.19 10.89
CA PHE A 140 -9.98 -4.29 9.98
C PHE A 140 -8.90 -5.24 10.55
N LEU A 141 -7.92 -4.69 11.24
CA LEU A 141 -6.88 -5.39 12.00
C LEU A 141 -7.43 -6.02 13.32
N SER A 142 -8.73 -5.96 13.62
CA SER A 142 -9.30 -6.67 14.77
C SER A 142 -9.46 -8.16 14.50
N ASP A 143 -9.46 -8.55 13.22
CA ASP A 143 -9.37 -9.94 12.80
C ASP A 143 -7.89 -10.35 12.76
N GLN A 144 -7.49 -11.12 13.77
CA GLN A 144 -6.14 -11.64 13.92
C GLN A 144 -5.71 -12.52 12.75
N ARG A 145 -6.65 -13.18 12.04
CA ARG A 145 -6.32 -13.96 10.84
C ARG A 145 -5.89 -13.03 9.71
N ARG A 146 -6.59 -11.91 9.53
CA ARG A 146 -6.28 -10.91 8.50
C ARG A 146 -4.97 -10.17 8.79
N ILE A 147 -4.65 -9.89 10.05
CA ILE A 147 -3.32 -9.37 10.42
C ILE A 147 -2.23 -10.39 10.10
N ASN A 148 -2.39 -11.64 10.54
CA ASN A 148 -1.37 -12.66 10.34
C ASN A 148 -1.10 -12.87 8.85
N VAL A 149 -2.15 -12.85 8.02
CA VAL A 149 -2.03 -12.85 6.56
C VAL A 149 -1.22 -11.63 6.10
N LEU A 150 -1.61 -10.40 6.46
CA LEU A 150 -0.90 -9.18 6.07
C LEU A 150 0.59 -9.18 6.45
N LEU A 151 0.91 -9.58 7.68
CA LEU A 151 2.29 -9.54 8.19
C LEU A 151 3.17 -10.65 7.63
N SER A 152 2.59 -11.81 7.25
CA SER A 152 3.35 -12.98 6.79
C SER A 152 3.59 -13.03 5.28
N ARG A 153 2.99 -12.12 4.48
CA ARG A 153 3.09 -12.20 3.02
C ARG A 153 4.36 -11.59 2.42
N ALA A 154 5.12 -10.82 3.21
CA ALA A 154 6.36 -10.20 2.78
C ALA A 154 7.56 -11.12 3.03
N LYS A 155 8.31 -11.47 1.98
CA LYS A 155 9.54 -12.27 2.11
C LYS A 155 10.74 -11.46 2.60
N TYR A 156 10.86 -10.22 2.11
CA TYR A 156 12.03 -9.39 2.41
C TYR A 156 11.66 -8.04 3.02
N LYS A 157 10.56 -7.42 2.58
CA LYS A 157 10.20 -6.08 3.05
C LYS A 157 8.70 -5.86 3.16
N LEU A 158 8.29 -5.37 4.33
CA LEU A 158 6.94 -4.95 4.64
C LEU A 158 6.92 -3.45 4.92
N ILE A 159 6.11 -2.70 4.16
CA ILE A 159 5.95 -1.26 4.34
C ILE A 159 4.48 -0.99 4.65
N ILE A 160 4.20 -0.36 5.78
CA ILE A 160 2.84 -0.04 6.22
C ILE A 160 2.67 1.48 6.21
N VAL A 161 1.63 1.96 5.54
CA VAL A 161 1.24 3.36 5.47
C VAL A 161 -0.11 3.53 6.18
N GLY A 162 -0.15 4.44 7.15
CA GLY A 162 -1.35 4.71 7.94
C GLY A 162 -1.16 5.88 8.91
N SER A 163 -2.22 6.28 9.61
CA SER A 163 -2.12 7.24 10.72
C SER A 163 -2.08 6.52 12.06
N TYR A 164 -1.14 6.90 12.92
CA TYR A 164 -1.16 6.56 14.35
C TYR A 164 -1.94 7.63 15.10
#